data_AF-A0A354U5A2-F1
#
_entry.id   AF-A0A354U5A2-F1
#
_cell.length_a   1.000
_cell.length_b   1.000
_cell.length_c   1.000
_cell.angle_alpha   90.00
_cell.angle_beta   90.00
_cell.angle_gamma   90.00
#
_symmetry.space_group_name_H-M   'P 1'
#
loop_
_entity.id
_entity.type
_entity.pdbx_description
1 polymer ?
#
loop_
_entity_poly.entity_id
_entity_poly.type
_entity_poly.pdbx_seq_one_letter_code
_entity_poly.pdbx_strand_id
1 'polypeptide(L)'
;MNKSITFSFPLERPHCGVPMANGNFGALVWGKDTLNLTVNQNDLWDHRGGELIDERDSYSRLVEYAEAHHFDHSLNETLHRTQTFEGRPRRLAVGRFDFHFADGVLPVTA
;
A
#
# COMPACT_ATOMS: atom_id res chain seq x y z
N MET A 1 4.12 3.72 -28.99
CA MET A 1 3.11 2.64 -29.09
C MET A 1 2.15 2.82 -27.91
N ASN A 2 0.91 3.26 -28.15
CA ASN A 2 -0.06 3.41 -27.07
C ASN A 2 -0.57 2.03 -26.66
N LYS A 3 -0.28 1.61 -25.43
CA LYS A 3 -0.89 0.43 -24.83
C LYS A 3 -2.17 0.87 -24.12
N SER A 4 -3.28 0.22 -24.40
CA SER A 4 -4.55 0.43 -23.73
C SER A 4 -5.02 -0.83 -23.02
N ILE A 5 -5.77 -0.63 -21.93
CA ILE A 5 -6.49 -1.69 -21.22
C ILE A 5 -7.96 -1.25 -21.17
N THR A 6 -8.86 -2.15 -21.54
CA THR A 6 -10.31 -1.88 -21.58
C THR A 6 -11.02 -2.63 -20.47
N PHE A 7 -11.94 -1.96 -19.78
CA PHE A 7 -12.77 -2.53 -18.72
C PHE A 7 -14.24 -2.41 -19.11
N SER A 8 -15.03 -3.42 -18.77
CA SER A 8 -16.49 -3.40 -18.93
C SER A 8 -17.14 -2.96 -17.62
N PHE A 9 -17.86 -1.84 -17.65
CA PHE A 9 -18.68 -1.38 -16.53
C PHE A 9 -20.07 -2.05 -16.56
N PRO A 10 -20.70 -2.29 -15.40
CA PRO A 10 -20.31 -1.85 -14.07
C PRO A 10 -19.19 -2.70 -13.43
N LEU A 11 -18.39 -2.08 -12.58
CA LEU A 11 -17.37 -2.73 -11.75
C LEU A 11 -17.87 -2.71 -10.31
N GLU A 12 -18.65 -3.70 -9.90
CA GLU A 12 -19.46 -3.62 -8.66
C GLU A 12 -18.66 -3.76 -7.36
N ARG A 13 -17.37 -4.08 -7.41
CA ARG A 13 -16.53 -4.34 -6.22
C ARG A 13 -15.26 -3.50 -6.25
N PRO A 14 -14.79 -2.96 -5.10
CA PRO A 14 -13.59 -2.14 -5.05
C PRO A 14 -12.34 -2.81 -5.64
N HIS A 15 -12.12 -4.10 -5.36
CA HIS A 15 -10.96 -4.86 -5.85
C HIS A 15 -11.01 -5.18 -7.35
N CYS A 16 -12.13 -4.87 -8.03
CA CYS A 16 -12.27 -4.97 -9.48
C CYS A 16 -12.09 -3.60 -10.18
N GLY A 17 -11.89 -2.52 -9.42
CA GLY A 17 -11.80 -1.17 -9.96
C GLY A 17 -10.59 -0.94 -10.86
N VAL A 18 -10.71 0.03 -11.77
CA VAL A 18 -9.62 0.46 -12.65
C VAL A 18 -8.57 1.19 -11.80
N PRO A 19 -7.31 0.69 -11.74
CA PRO A 19 -6.26 1.33 -10.99
C PRO A 19 -5.69 2.54 -11.75
N MET A 20 -5.64 3.68 -11.07
CA MET A 20 -4.97 4.91 -11.52
C MET A 20 -4.02 5.38 -10.41
N ALA A 21 -2.75 5.66 -10.73
CA ALA A 21 -1.78 6.07 -9.73
C ALA A 21 -0.64 6.89 -10.30
N ASN A 22 0.00 7.70 -9.45
CA ASN A 22 1.21 8.47 -9.78
C ASN A 22 2.44 8.09 -8.92
N GLY A 23 2.38 6.93 -8.26
CA GLY A 23 3.44 6.44 -7.37
C GLY A 23 3.25 6.82 -5.89
N ASN A 24 2.63 7.97 -5.58
CA ASN A 24 2.28 8.35 -4.21
C ASN A 24 0.79 8.24 -3.94
N PHE A 25 -0.03 8.85 -4.79
CA PHE A 25 -1.48 8.80 -4.74
C PHE A 25 -1.99 7.72 -5.71
N GLY A 26 -2.99 6.97 -5.26
CA GLY A 26 -3.68 5.97 -6.06
C GLY A 26 -5.19 6.01 -5.85
N ALA A 27 -5.93 5.73 -6.91
CA ALA A 27 -7.38 5.55 -6.89
C ALA A 27 -7.77 4.27 -7.63
N LEU A 28 -8.79 3.59 -7.11
CA LEU A 28 -9.53 2.56 -7.81
C LEU A 28 -10.88 3.15 -8.22
N VAL A 29 -11.14 3.16 -9.53
CA VAL A 29 -12.39 3.64 -10.11
C VAL A 29 -13.33 2.46 -10.31
N TRP A 30 -14.48 2.45 -9.65
CA TRP A 30 -15.44 1.35 -9.71
C TRP A 30 -16.86 1.85 -9.47
N GLY A 31 -17.87 1.00 -9.68
CA GLY A 31 -19.26 1.39 -9.43
C GLY A 31 -20.29 0.76 -10.36
N LYS A 32 -21.55 1.01 -10.02
CA LYS A 32 -22.75 0.62 -10.77
C LYS A 32 -23.72 1.79 -10.87
N ASP A 33 -24.45 2.04 -9.77
CA ASP A 33 -25.40 3.16 -9.67
C ASP A 33 -24.72 4.43 -9.13
N THR A 34 -23.56 4.27 -8.49
CA THR A 34 -22.68 5.33 -8.01
C THR A 34 -21.31 5.18 -8.65
N LEU A 35 -20.63 6.29 -8.92
CA LEU A 35 -19.22 6.28 -9.25
C LEU A 35 -18.42 6.36 -7.94
N ASN A 36 -17.59 5.36 -7.69
CA ASN A 36 -16.82 5.24 -6.47
C ASN A 36 -15.33 5.40 -6.78
N LEU A 37 -14.67 6.27 -6.03
CA LEU A 37 -13.21 6.43 -6.06
C LEU A 37 -12.64 5.99 -4.71
N THR A 38 -12.16 4.76 -4.62
CA THR A 38 -11.42 4.29 -3.43
C THR A 38 -10.00 4.81 -3.53
N VAL A 39 -9.60 5.68 -2.61
CA VAL A 39 -8.31 6.38 -2.67
C VAL A 39 -7.35 5.88 -1.62
N ASN A 40 -6.05 5.96 -1.92
CA ASN A 40 -5.00 5.72 -0.95
C ASN A 40 -3.76 6.58 -1.24
N GLN A 41 -2.93 6.76 -0.22
CA GLN A 41 -1.64 7.43 -0.28
C GLN A 41 -0.57 6.48 0.25
N ASN A 42 0.61 6.50 -0.37
CA ASN A 42 1.65 5.51 -0.08
C ASN A 42 2.27 5.66 1.32
N ASP A 43 2.21 6.86 1.89
CA ASP A 43 2.78 7.24 3.18
C ASP A 43 1.76 7.28 4.33
N LEU A 44 0.49 6.92 4.11
CA LEU A 44 -0.49 6.86 5.18
C LEU A 44 -0.43 5.52 5.94
N TRP A 45 0.28 5.54 7.07
CA TRP A 45 0.49 4.36 7.91
C TRP A 45 0.12 4.64 9.36
N ASP A 46 -0.43 3.62 10.00
CA ASP A 46 -0.40 3.50 11.44
C ASP A 46 0.97 2.93 11.81
N HIS A 47 1.80 3.73 12.47
CA HIS A 47 3.15 3.33 12.89
C HIS A 47 3.21 2.75 14.30
N ARG A 48 2.07 2.61 15.00
CA ARG A 48 2.05 2.04 16.36
C ARG A 48 2.65 0.63 16.37
N GLY A 49 3.46 0.38 17.39
CA GLY A 49 4.26 -0.84 17.58
C GLY A 49 5.30 -1.11 16.49
N GLY A 50 5.64 -0.10 15.69
CA GLY A 50 6.90 -0.06 14.97
C GLY A 50 8.08 0.02 15.94
N GLU A 51 9.19 -0.59 15.55
CA GLU A 51 10.46 -0.48 16.27
C GLU A 51 11.22 0.75 15.75
N LEU A 52 11.91 1.44 16.65
CA LEU A 52 12.87 2.47 16.28
C LEU A 52 14.15 1.76 15.83
N ILE A 53 14.59 2.05 14.62
CA ILE A 53 15.88 1.60 14.10
C ILE A 53 16.94 2.56 14.64
N ASP A 54 17.87 2.05 15.44
CA ASP A 54 19.01 2.81 15.92
C ASP A 54 20.07 2.94 14.82
N GLU A 55 20.91 3.99 14.84
CA GLU A 55 22.01 4.14 13.87
C GLU A 55 23.03 2.98 13.92
N ARG A 56 23.06 2.22 15.01
CA ARG A 56 23.84 0.99 15.16
C ARG A 56 23.24 -0.18 14.37
N ASP A 57 21.96 -0.16 14.08
CA ASP A 57 21.24 -1.18 13.30
C ASP A 57 21.44 -0.97 11.78
N SER A 58 22.65 -0.62 11.37
CA SER A 58 22.98 -0.39 9.96
C SER A 58 23.33 -1.70 9.26
N TYR A 59 22.96 -1.79 7.98
CA TYR A 59 23.32 -2.94 7.16
C TYR A 59 24.85 -3.15 7.07
N SER A 60 25.62 -2.05 6.99
CA SER A 60 27.09 -2.12 6.96
C SER A 60 27.67 -2.79 8.21
N ARG A 61 27.17 -2.44 9.40
CA ARG A 61 27.62 -3.04 10.66
C ARG A 61 27.24 -4.50 10.78
N LEU A 62 26.04 -4.84 10.32
CA LEU A 62 25.60 -6.24 10.26
C LEU A 62 26.52 -7.08 9.37
N VAL A 63 26.93 -6.54 8.21
CA VAL A 63 27.87 -7.21 7.29
C VAL A 63 29.25 -7.36 7.92
N GLU A 64 29.82 -6.29 8.48
CA GLU A 64 31.13 -6.33 9.17
C GLU A 64 31.14 -7.38 10.28
N TYR A 65 30.08 -7.43 11.09
CA TYR A 65 29.92 -8.44 12.13
C TYR A 65 29.78 -9.85 11.53
N ALA A 66 28.94 -10.04 10.52
CA ALA A 66 28.75 -11.34 9.89
C ALA A 66 30.05 -11.89 9.29
N GLU A 67 30.85 -11.05 8.62
CA GLU A 67 32.15 -11.44 8.06
C GLU A 67 33.14 -11.90 9.15
N ALA A 68 33.24 -11.13 10.23
CA ALA A 68 34.10 -11.47 11.38
C ALA A 68 33.66 -12.78 12.06
N HIS A 69 32.38 -13.14 11.95
CA HIS A 69 31.80 -14.36 12.48
C HIS A 69 31.55 -15.43 11.39
N HIS A 70 32.20 -15.32 10.23
CA HIS A 70 32.14 -16.29 9.13
C HIS A 70 30.74 -16.65 8.64
N PHE A 71 29.80 -15.70 8.73
CA PHE A 71 28.41 -15.88 8.35
C PHE A 71 27.75 -17.09 9.05
N ASP A 72 28.14 -17.36 10.29
CA ASP A 72 27.54 -18.41 11.09
C ASP A 72 26.02 -18.20 11.17
N HIS A 73 25.26 -19.27 10.89
CA HIS A 73 23.81 -19.26 10.91
C HIS A 73 23.25 -18.90 12.29
N SER A 74 23.99 -19.17 13.37
CA SER A 74 23.64 -18.79 14.73
C SER A 74 23.42 -17.28 14.90
N LEU A 75 24.00 -16.45 14.02
CA LEU A 75 23.74 -15.00 13.97
C LEU A 75 22.26 -14.65 13.75
N ASN A 76 21.52 -15.48 13.02
CA ASN A 76 20.09 -15.25 12.82
C ASN A 76 19.30 -15.42 14.13
N GLU A 77 19.82 -16.19 15.08
CA GLU A 77 19.18 -16.40 16.39
C GLU A 77 19.31 -15.17 17.29
N THR A 78 20.30 -14.31 17.03
CA THR A 78 20.47 -13.03 17.76
C THR A 78 19.56 -11.93 17.21
N LEU A 79 19.02 -12.08 16.00
CA LEU A 79 18.05 -11.15 15.41
C LEU A 79 16.65 -11.44 15.96
N HIS A 80 16.36 -10.87 17.13
CA HIS A 80 15.06 -11.04 17.78
C HIS A 80 13.94 -10.35 16.99
N ARG A 81 13.00 -11.12 16.45
CA ARG A 81 11.73 -10.59 15.94
C ARG A 81 10.78 -10.38 17.12
N THR A 82 10.76 -9.19 17.70
CA THR A 82 9.91 -8.93 18.87
C THR A 82 8.44 -8.67 18.52
N GLN A 83 8.14 -8.37 17.25
CA GLN A 83 6.79 -8.03 16.82
C GLN A 83 5.85 -9.24 16.69
N THR A 84 4.86 -9.31 17.56
CA THR A 84 3.65 -10.14 17.42
C THR A 84 2.71 -9.61 16.32
N PHE A 85 1.65 -10.33 15.94
CA PHE A 85 0.66 -9.84 14.95
C PHE A 85 -0.14 -8.63 15.46
N GLU A 86 -0.28 -8.50 16.78
CA GLU A 86 -0.83 -7.32 17.45
C GLU A 86 0.22 -6.21 17.48
N GLY A 87 -0.16 -5.02 17.00
CA GLY A 87 0.69 -3.83 17.06
C GLY A 87 1.73 -3.67 15.95
N ARG A 88 1.64 -4.35 14.81
CA ARG A 88 2.55 -4.02 13.68
C ARG A 88 2.11 -2.76 12.96
N PRO A 89 3.05 -1.97 12.39
CA PRO A 89 2.70 -0.92 11.48
C PRO A 89 1.86 -1.44 10.31
N ARG A 90 0.79 -0.74 9.97
CA ARG A 90 -0.13 -1.12 8.89
C ARG A 90 -0.43 0.08 8.02
N ARG A 91 -0.48 -0.15 6.71
CA ARG A 91 -0.99 0.86 5.80
C ARG A 91 -2.47 1.08 6.09
N LEU A 92 -2.85 2.33 6.30
CA LEU A 92 -4.24 2.69 6.51
C LEU A 92 -4.94 2.87 5.16
N ALA A 93 -6.25 2.67 5.14
CA ALA A 93 -7.05 3.12 4.03
C ALA A 93 -7.34 4.62 4.21
N VAL A 94 -7.05 5.44 3.20
CA VAL A 94 -7.43 6.86 3.23
C VAL A 94 -8.95 7.00 3.26
N GLY A 95 -9.63 6.32 2.33
CA GLY A 95 -11.08 6.34 2.29
C GLY A 95 -11.62 6.23 0.87
N ARG A 96 -12.80 6.80 0.66
CA ARG A 96 -13.55 6.70 -0.59
C ARG A 96 -14.38 7.96 -0.82
N PHE A 97 -14.47 8.38 -2.08
CA PHE A 97 -15.44 9.36 -2.54
C PHE A 97 -16.55 8.66 -3.33
N ASP A 98 -17.79 8.96 -2.97
CA ASP A 98 -18.98 8.37 -3.58
C ASP A 98 -19.73 9.48 -4.32
N PHE A 99 -19.81 9.35 -5.65
CA PHE A 99 -20.50 10.30 -6.50
C PHE A 99 -21.86 9.74 -6.88
N HIS A 100 -22.90 10.47 -6.47
CA HIS A 100 -24.28 10.21 -6.80
C HIS A 100 -24.71 11.22 -7.86
N PHE A 101 -25.24 10.72 -8.98
CA PHE A 101 -25.73 11.55 -10.07
C PHE A 101 -27.26 11.55 -10.06
N ALA A 102 -27.85 12.68 -10.40
CA ALA A 102 -29.28 12.73 -10.68
C ALA A 102 -29.58 11.92 -11.96
N ASP A 103 -30.82 11.47 -12.11
CA ASP A 103 -31.24 10.68 -13.27
C ASP A 103 -30.92 11.40 -14.59
N GLY A 104 -30.31 10.66 -15.51
CA GLY A 104 -29.89 11.18 -16.82
C GLY A 104 -28.62 12.06 -16.80
N VAL A 105 -28.02 12.31 -15.62
CA VAL A 105 -26.74 13.03 -15.52
C VAL A 105 -25.58 12.03 -15.59
N LEU A 106 -24.64 12.28 -16.50
CA LEU A 106 -23.45 11.45 -16.71
C LEU A 106 -22.19 12.31 -16.56
N PRO A 107 -21.04 11.73 -16.14
CA PRO A 107 -19.75 12.41 -16.21
C PRO A 107 -19.45 12.86 -17.65
N VAL A 108 -19.03 14.11 -17.81
CA VAL A 108 -18.62 14.65 -19.11
C VAL A 108 -17.28 14.05 -19.55
N THR A 109 -17.19 13.64 -20.82
CA THR A 109 -15.90 13.35 -21.46
C THR A 109 -15.16 14.67 -21.68
N ALA A 110 -13.95 14.77 -21.13
CA ALA A 110 -13.02 15.86 -21.38
C ALA A 110 -12.29 15.69 -22.72
#